data_AF-A0A538HSU8-F1
#
_entry.id   AF-A0A538HSU8-F1
#
_cell.length_a   1.000
_cell.length_b   1.000
_cell.length_c   1.000
_cell.angle_alpha   90.00
_cell.angle_beta   90.00
_cell.angle_gamma   90.00
#
_symmetry.space_group_name_H-M   'P 1'
#
loop_
_entity.id
_entity.type
_entity.pdbx_description
1 polymer ?
#
loop_
_entity_poly.entity_id
_entity_poly.type
_entity_poly.pdbx_seq_one_letter_code
_entity_poly.pdbx_strand_id
1 'polypeptide(L)' 'MARTRAIAVAEQEGVQFRLFEYEHDPGAPSYGAEAAEKLGVDPARVFKTLVVEIDGKPAVAIVPVQAELDLR' A
#
# COMPACT_ATOMS: atom_id res chain seq x y z
N MET A 1 5.06 2.63 18.55
CA MET A 1 4.50 2.07 17.30
C MET A 1 3.28 1.24 17.64
N ALA A 2 2.11 1.56 17.08
CA ALA A 2 0.90 0.75 17.27
C ALA A 2 0.93 -0.42 16.26
N ARG A 3 0.84 -1.67 16.73
CA ARG A 3 0.81 -2.87 15.87
C ARG A 3 -0.51 -2.89 15.11
N THR A 4 -0.45 -2.88 13.79
CA THR A 4 -1.65 -2.92 12.93
C THR A 4 -2.14 -4.36 12.78
N ARG A 5 -3.41 -4.53 12.37
CA ARG A 5 -3.97 -5.86 12.10
C ARG A 5 -3.23 -6.59 10.97
N ALA A 6 -2.73 -5.87 9.97
CA ALA A 6 -1.96 -6.46 8.87
C ALA A 6 -0.68 -7.12 9.36
N ILE A 7 0.06 -6.45 10.25
CA ILE A 7 1.28 -7.00 10.87
C ILE A 7 0.94 -8.26 11.68
N ALA A 8 -0.09 -8.19 12.51
CA ALA A 8 -0.50 -9.31 13.35
C ALA A 8 -0.87 -10.57 12.55
N VAL A 9 -1.59 -10.41 11.44
CA VAL A 9 -1.96 -11.52 10.54
C VAL A 9 -0.74 -12.10 9.84
N ALA A 10 0.16 -11.25 9.31
CA ALA A 10 1.36 -11.74 8.63
C ALA A 10 2.25 -12.57 9.56
N GLU A 11 2.42 -12.14 10.81
CA GLU A 11 3.17 -12.89 11.83
C GLU A 11 2.48 -14.21 12.19
N GLN A 12 1.15 -14.20 12.37
CA GLN A 12 0.37 -15.41 12.68
C GLN A 12 0.50 -16.46 11.57
N GLU A 13 0.48 -16.03 10.31
CA GLU A 13 0.61 -16.90 9.13
C GLU A 13 2.07 -17.24 8.77
N GLY A 14 3.04 -16.75 9.55
CA GLY A 14 4.47 -17.03 9.33
C GLY A 14 5.06 -16.39 8.07
N VAL A 15 4.39 -15.37 7.51
CA VAL A 15 4.85 -14.64 6.33
C VAL A 15 6.10 -13.85 6.68
N GLN A 16 7.16 -14.01 5.89
CA GLN A 16 8.37 -13.21 6.07
C GLN A 16 8.16 -11.80 5.53
N PHE A 17 8.36 -10.78 6.37
CA PHE A 17 8.27 -9.38 5.98
C PHE A 17 9.29 -8.52 6.71
N ARG A 18 9.47 -7.30 6.22
CA ARG A 18 10.20 -6.22 6.90
C ARG A 18 9.32 -4.99 6.96
N LEU A 19 9.32 -4.31 8.10
CA LEU A 19 8.65 -3.02 8.25
C LEU A 19 9.54 -1.90 7.72
N PHE A 20 8.93 -1.02 6.93
CA PHE A 20 9.52 0.24 6.49
C PHE A 20 8.73 1.37 7.13
N GLU A 21 9.40 2.24 7.86
CA GLU A 21 8.80 3.36 8.58
C GLU A 21 9.37 4.67 8.01
N TYR A 22 8.52 5.68 7.88
CA TYR A 22 8.90 7.01 7.46
C TYR A 22 7.99 8.04 8.14
N GLU A 23 8.45 9.27 8.28
CA GLU A 23 7.62 10.37 8.80
C GLU A 23 6.67 10.84 7.70
N HIS A 24 5.36 10.79 7.94
CA HIS A 24 4.35 11.27 6.98
C HIS A 24 4.15 12.78 7.11
N ASP A 25 4.11 13.48 5.98
CA ASP A 25 3.65 14.86 5.86
C ASP A 25 2.14 14.88 5.57
N PRO A 26 1.30 15.43 6.48
CA PRO A 26 -0.14 15.54 6.26
C PRO A 26 -0.57 16.30 5.00
N GLY A 27 0.32 17.14 4.44
CA GLY A 27 0.10 17.84 3.18
C GLY A 27 0.44 17.03 1.92
N ALA A 28 0.95 15.81 2.05
CA ALA A 28 1.39 15.01 0.91
C ALA A 28 0.21 14.64 -0.01
N PRO A 29 0.35 14.79 -1.34
CA PRO A 29 -0.74 14.53 -2.29
C PRO A 29 -1.03 13.03 -2.48
N SER A 30 -0.09 12.16 -2.13
CA SER A 30 -0.20 10.71 -2.28
C SER A 30 0.68 9.99 -1.27
N TYR A 31 0.06 9.20 -0.40
CA TYR A 31 0.75 8.38 0.60
C TYR A 31 1.81 7.47 0.00
N GLY A 32 1.51 6.79 -1.12
CA GLY A 32 2.44 5.82 -1.68
C GLY A 32 3.61 6.47 -2.44
N ALA A 33 3.38 7.62 -3.09
CA ALA A 33 4.45 8.32 -3.81
C ALA A 33 5.43 8.92 -2.81
N GLU A 34 4.90 9.51 -1.74
CA GLU A 34 5.68 9.98 -0.59
C GLU A 34 6.47 8.82 0.05
N ALA A 35 5.84 7.66 0.27
CA ALA A 35 6.53 6.49 0.80
C ALA A 35 7.71 6.07 -0.08
N ALA A 36 7.53 6.06 -1.41
CA ALA A 36 8.58 5.71 -2.35
C ALA A 36 9.78 6.67 -2.24
N GLU A 37 9.50 7.97 -2.21
CA GLU A 37 10.51 9.01 -2.07
C GLU A 37 11.27 8.91 -0.74
N LYS A 38 10.54 8.92 0.38
CA LYS A 38 11.14 8.94 1.73
C LYS A 38 11.90 7.67 2.09
N LEU A 39 11.50 6.53 1.51
CA LEU A 39 12.18 5.25 1.71
C LEU A 39 13.27 4.98 0.66
N GLY A 40 13.42 5.84 -0.36
CA GLY A 40 14.40 5.66 -1.43
C GLY A 40 14.18 4.40 -2.26
N VAL A 41 12.93 4.02 -2.48
CA VAL A 41 12.55 2.81 -3.23
C VAL A 41 11.92 3.18 -4.58
N ASP A 42 12.10 2.31 -5.57
CA ASP A 42 11.47 2.46 -6.87
C ASP A 42 9.93 2.50 -6.72
N PRO A 43 9.23 3.55 -7.20
CA PRO A 43 7.77 3.64 -7.11
C PRO A 43 7.04 2.52 -7.84
N ALA A 44 7.67 1.81 -8.78
CA ALA A 44 7.12 0.58 -9.37
C ALA A 44 6.96 -0.57 -8.35
N ARG A 45 7.70 -0.50 -7.23
CA ARG A 45 7.74 -1.52 -6.17
C ARG A 45 6.93 -1.11 -4.93
N VAL A 46 6.32 0.07 -4.95
CA VAL A 46 5.37 0.53 -3.92
C VAL A 46 3.97 0.40 -4.49
N PHE A 47 3.07 -0.24 -3.76
CA PHE A 47 1.72 -0.52 -4.22
C PHE A 47 0.68 0.19 -3.38
N LYS A 48 -0.34 0.74 -4.05
CA LYS A 48 -1.60 1.15 -3.42
C LYS A 48 -2.60 0.00 -3.46
N THR A 49 -3.38 -0.12 -2.39
CA THR A 49 -4.49 -1.07 -2.30
C THR A 49 -5.80 -0.31 -2.51
N LEU A 50 -6.53 -0.62 -3.57
CA LEU A 50 -7.81 -0.01 -3.91
C LEU A 50 -8.94 -1.01 -3.72
N VAL A 51 -10.06 -0.56 -3.17
CA VAL A 51 -11.31 -1.34 -3.14
C VAL A 51 -12.20 -0.82 -4.25
N VAL A 52 -12.70 -1.73 -5.09
CA VAL A 52 -13.58 -1.42 -6.21
C VAL A 52 -14.81 -2.32 -6.20
N GLU A 53 -15.86 -1.92 -6.90
CA GLU A 53 -17.04 -2.73 -7.13
C GLU A 53 -17.08 -3.20 -8.58
N ILE A 54 -17.25 -4.51 -8.79
CA ILE A 54 -17.38 -5.15 -10.10
C ILE A 54 -18.66 -5.97 -10.10
N ASP A 55 -19.62 -5.61 -10.96
CA ASP A 55 -20.93 -6.27 -11.05
C ASP A 55 -21.63 -6.43 -9.69
N GLY A 56 -21.59 -5.38 -8.86
CA GLY A 56 -22.18 -5.37 -7.52
C GLY A 56 -21.42 -6.17 -6.46
N LYS A 57 -20.19 -6.63 -6.75
CA LYS A 57 -19.34 -7.37 -5.81
C LYS A 57 -18.06 -6.59 -5.49
N PRO A 58 -17.65 -6.51 -4.22
CA PRO A 58 -16.39 -5.86 -3.87
C PRO A 58 -15.20 -6.70 -4.35
N ALA A 59 -14.19 -6.01 -4.87
CA ALA A 59 -12.90 -6.56 -5.24
C ALA A 59 -11.77 -5.66 -4.72
N VAL A 60 -10.57 -6.21 -4.63
CA VAL A 60 -9.36 -5.49 -4.21
C VAL A 60 -8.37 -5.49 -5.37
N ALA A 61 -7.86 -4.32 -5.73
CA ALA A 61 -6.82 -4.14 -6.73
C ALA A 61 -5.53 -3.67 -6.06
N ILE A 62 -4.43 -4.36 -6.35
CA ILE A 62 -3.08 -4.01 -5.89
C ILE A 62 -2.33 -3.42 -7.08
N VAL A 63 -2.07 -2.11 -7.04
CA VAL A 63 -1.59 -1.35 -8.21
C VAL A 63 -0.30 -0.61 -7.83
N PRO A 64 0.75 -0.60 -8.68
CA PRO A 64 1.92 0.24 -8.45
C PRO A 64 1.52 1.69 -8.23
N VAL A 65 2.20 2.41 -7.35
CA VAL A 65 1.77 3.77 -6.99
C VAL A 65 1.86 4.74 -8.17
N GLN A 66 2.84 4.52 -9.05
CA GLN A 66 3.01 5.28 -10.29
C GLN A 66 1.99 4.96 -11.39
N ALA A 67 1.16 3.93 -11.21
CA ALA A 67 0.16 3.49 -12.18
C ALA A 67 -1.26 3.82 -11.71
N GLU A 68 -2.19 3.85 -12.65
CA GLU A 68 -3.63 3.99 -12.38
C GLU A 68 -4.34 2.66 -12.65
N LEU A 69 -5.43 2.43 -11.92
CA LEU A 69 -6.28 1.26 -12.16
C LEU A 69 -7.17 1.56 -13.37
N ASP A 70 -7.11 0.71 -14.38
CA ASP A 70 -8.05 0.74 -15.50
C ASP A 70 -9.35 0.03 -15.11
N LEU A 71 -10.48 0.69 -15.31
CA LEU A 71 -11.82 0.21 -14.93
C LEU A 71 -12.66 -0.24 -16.15
N ARG A 72 -12.04 -0.31 -17.33
CA ARG A 72 -12.69 -0.74 -18.58
C ARG A 72 -12.94 -2.23 -18.65
#